data_AF-A0A9P5CD11-F1
#
_entry.id   AF-A0A9P5CD11-F1
#
_cell.length_a   1.000
_cell.length_b   1.000
_cell.length_c   1.000
_cell.angle_alpha   90.00
_cell.angle_beta   90.00
_cell.angle_gamma   90.00
#
_symmetry.space_group_name_H-M   'P 1'
#
loop_
_entity.id
_entity.type
_entity.pdbx_description
1 polymer ?
#
loop_
_entity_poly.entity_id
_entity_poly.type
_entity_poly.pdbx_seq_one_letter_code
_entity_poly.pdbx_strand_id
1 'polypeptide(L)'
;MPGIVDGSSFTFNDTEAGDDAFWDAIGAFHALLPGFVDSGSSVLYTCTLALTEFALAPIAMPDAKNLAGTTALMKPFLDNLARIDFQH
;
A
#
# COMPACT_ATOMS: atom_id res chain seq x y z
N MET A 1 -13.58 13.01 -19.25
CA MET A 1 -12.51 12.63 -20.20
C MET A 1 -11.55 11.71 -19.46
N PRO A 2 -11.04 10.61 -20.05
CA PRO A 2 -9.96 9.87 -19.41
C PRO A 2 -8.71 10.75 -19.35
N GLY A 3 -8.10 10.86 -18.17
CA GLY A 3 -6.91 11.66 -17.89
C GLY A 3 -5.89 10.83 -17.12
N ILE A 4 -4.63 11.26 -17.13
CA ILE A 4 -3.55 10.63 -16.35
C ILE A 4 -3.82 10.92 -14.87
N VAL A 5 -3.87 9.86 -14.06
CA VAL A 5 -4.01 9.94 -12.60
C VAL A 5 -2.69 9.49 -12.00
N ASP A 6 -2.14 10.28 -11.06
CA ASP A 6 -0.94 9.89 -10.31
C ASP A 6 -1.23 8.61 -9.50
N GLY A 7 -0.27 7.70 -9.48
CA GLY A 7 -0.38 6.42 -8.79
C GLY A 7 0.96 5.94 -8.25
N SER A 8 0.89 5.07 -7.25
CA SER A 8 2.05 4.40 -6.66
C SER A 8 1.79 2.89 -6.61
N SER A 9 2.87 2.12 -6.64
CA SER A 9 2.89 0.67 -6.43
C SER A 9 3.91 0.35 -5.35
N PHE A 10 3.57 -0.56 -4.46
CA PHE A 10 4.49 -1.10 -3.46
C PHE A 10 4.26 -2.60 -3.30
N THR A 11 5.32 -3.32 -2.95
CA THR A 11 5.34 -4.76 -2.78
C THR A 11 6.09 -5.12 -1.51
N PHE A 12 5.59 -6.08 -0.72
CA PHE A 12 6.33 -6.70 0.39
C PHE A 12 6.12 -8.22 0.43
N ASN A 13 7.03 -8.94 1.10
CA ASN A 13 6.92 -10.39 1.29
C ASN A 13 7.37 -10.89 2.67
N ASP A 14 7.19 -12.20 2.93
CA ASP A 14 7.50 -12.84 4.23
C ASP A 14 8.96 -13.32 4.37
N THR A 15 9.79 -13.19 3.32
CA THR A 15 11.11 -13.84 3.26
C THR A 15 12.02 -13.43 4.43
N GLU A 16 11.88 -12.18 4.89
CA GLU A 16 12.66 -11.60 5.98
C GLU A 16 11.87 -11.50 7.29
N ALA A 17 10.59 -11.14 7.22
CA ALA A 17 9.77 -10.85 8.41
C ALA A 17 9.03 -12.07 8.99
N GLY A 18 8.90 -13.16 8.21
CA GLY A 18 8.13 -14.34 8.59
C GLY A 18 6.61 -14.18 8.41
N ASP A 19 5.90 -15.31 8.44
CA ASP A 19 4.47 -15.42 8.11
C ASP A 19 3.58 -14.55 9.02
N ASP A 20 3.80 -14.57 10.34
CA ASP A 20 3.02 -13.76 11.29
C ASP A 20 3.13 -12.26 11.01
N ALA A 21 4.36 -11.75 10.80
CA ALA A 21 4.59 -10.34 10.51
C ALA A 21 4.04 -9.93 9.13
N PHE A 22 4.07 -10.85 8.16
CA PHE A 22 3.47 -10.65 6.84
C PHE A 22 1.94 -10.48 6.95
N TRP A 23 1.26 -11.34 7.70
CA TRP A 23 -0.19 -11.22 7.89
C TRP A 23 -0.58 -10.01 8.75
N ASP A 24 0.23 -9.65 9.75
CA ASP A 24 0.04 -8.43 10.52
C ASP A 24 0.16 -7.18 9.65
N ALA A 25 1.13 -7.14 8.71
CA ALA A 25 1.28 -6.05 7.75
C ALA A 25 0.04 -5.90 6.84
N ILE A 26 -0.50 -7.02 6.34
CA ILE A 26 -1.73 -7.03 5.54
C ILE A 26 -2.92 -6.53 6.38
N GLY A 27 -3.05 -6.98 7.62
CA GLY A 27 -4.10 -6.52 8.52
C GLY A 27 -4.03 -5.01 8.76
N ALA A 28 -2.82 -4.50 8.97
CA ALA A 28 -2.60 -3.09 9.20
C ALA A 28 -2.77 -2.23 7.94
N PHE A 29 -2.44 -2.76 6.74
CA PHE A 29 -2.81 -2.15 5.46
C PHE A 29 -4.33 -2.02 5.33
N HIS A 30 -5.10 -3.09 5.59
CA HIS A 30 -6.57 -3.06 5.52
C HIS A 30 -7.19 -2.07 6.50
N ALA A 31 -6.62 -1.90 7.70
CA ALA A 31 -7.10 -0.94 8.69
C ALA A 31 -6.99 0.52 8.23
N LEU A 32 -6.09 0.82 7.29
CA LEU A 32 -5.90 2.17 6.73
C LEU A 32 -6.80 2.44 5.51
N LEU A 33 -7.43 1.42 4.92
CA LEU A 33 -8.27 1.57 3.74
C LEU A 33 -9.47 2.51 3.91
N PRO A 34 -10.19 2.56 5.05
CA PRO A 34 -11.34 3.45 5.18
C PRO A 34 -10.98 4.93 4.92
N GLY A 35 -9.94 5.45 5.59
CA GLY A 35 -9.52 6.84 5.41
C GLY A 35 -8.99 7.14 4.00
N PHE A 36 -8.41 6.14 3.34
CA PHE A 36 -7.93 6.23 1.96
C PHE A 36 -9.05 6.27 0.93
N VAL A 37 -10.10 5.47 1.14
CA VAL A 37 -11.30 5.49 0.29
C VAL A 37 -12.10 6.78 0.51
N ASP A 38 -12.20 7.23 1.76
CA ASP A 38 -12.86 8.50 2.11
C ASP A 38 -12.16 9.72 1.47
N SER A 39 -10.86 9.63 1.18
CA SER A 39 -10.12 10.65 0.43
C SER A 39 -10.30 10.54 -1.09
N GLY A 40 -11.27 9.75 -1.58
CA GLY A 40 -11.55 9.58 -3.01
C GLY A 40 -10.53 8.71 -3.75
N SER A 41 -9.62 8.05 -3.03
CA SER A 41 -8.61 7.18 -3.64
C SER A 41 -9.09 5.72 -3.69
N SER A 42 -8.56 4.95 -4.64
CA SER A 42 -8.86 3.53 -4.76
C SER A 42 -7.59 2.74 -4.99
N VAL A 43 -7.54 1.53 -4.43
CA VAL A 43 -6.39 0.64 -4.55
C VAL A 43 -6.84 -0.73 -5.02
N LEU A 44 -6.14 -1.26 -6.02
CA LEU A 44 -6.22 -2.64 -6.43
C LEU A 44 -4.95 -3.35 -5.94
N TYR A 45 -5.11 -4.53 -5.36
CA TYR A 45 -4.00 -5.32 -4.84
C TYR A 45 -4.22 -6.81 -5.09
N THR A 46 -3.12 -7.54 -5.17
CA THR A 46 -3.11 -8.99 -5.27
C THR A 46 -2.40 -9.58 -4.06
N CYS A 47 -3.06 -10.52 -3.40
CA CYS A 47 -2.49 -11.32 -2.32
C CYS A 47 -2.30 -12.75 -2.84
N THR A 48 -1.06 -13.18 -3.05
CA THR A 48 -0.77 -14.54 -3.55
C THR A 48 -0.37 -15.45 -2.39
N LEU A 49 -0.81 -16.72 -2.44
CA LEU A 49 -0.50 -17.75 -1.43
C LEU A 49 0.83 -18.48 -1.70
N ALA A 50 1.54 -18.17 -2.78
CA ALA A 50 2.81 -18.81 -3.13
C ALA A 50 3.90 -17.73 -3.18
N LEU A 51 4.88 -17.84 -2.27
CA LEU A 51 5.90 -16.82 -2.00
C LEU A 51 5.29 -15.44 -1.70
N THR A 52 4.34 -15.43 -0.74
CA THR A 52 3.94 -14.28 0.12
C THR A 52 4.17 -12.89 -0.46
N GLU A 53 3.76 -12.62 -1.69
CA GLU A 53 3.95 -11.30 -2.28
C GLU A 53 2.61 -10.55 -2.20
N PHE A 54 2.60 -9.45 -1.44
CA PHE A 54 1.49 -8.51 -1.47
C PHE A 54 1.87 -7.35 -2.36
N ALA A 55 1.29 -7.31 -3.57
CA ALA A 55 1.58 -6.29 -4.56
C ALA A 55 0.38 -5.36 -4.75
N LEU A 56 0.62 -4.06 -4.65
CA LEU A 56 -0.34 -2.98 -4.89
C LEU A 56 -0.18 -2.46 -6.32
N ALA A 57 -1.23 -2.55 -7.14
CA ALA A 57 -1.21 -2.08 -8.52
C ALA A 57 -2.60 -1.70 -9.03
N PRO A 58 -2.78 -0.57 -9.73
CA PRO A 58 -2.32 0.78 -9.43
C PRO A 58 -3.28 1.47 -8.43
N ILE A 59 -2.74 2.41 -7.66
CA ILE A 59 -3.57 3.33 -6.88
C ILE A 59 -4.05 4.46 -7.79
N ALA A 60 -5.36 4.69 -7.87
CA ALA A 60 -5.89 5.92 -8.43
C ALA A 60 -6.06 6.95 -7.31
N MET A 61 -5.30 8.05 -7.37
CA MET A 61 -5.40 9.19 -6.43
C MET A 61 -5.83 10.47 -7.15
N PRO A 62 -7.10 10.61 -7.55
CA PRO A 62 -7.56 11.75 -8.35
C PRO A 62 -7.36 13.11 -7.63
N ASP A 63 -7.36 13.11 -6.29
CA ASP A 63 -7.25 14.32 -5.47
C ASP A 63 -5.83 14.61 -4.95
N ALA A 64 -4.84 13.76 -5.24
CA ALA A 64 -3.45 13.97 -4.80
C ALA A 64 -2.82 15.22 -5.45
N LYS A 65 -3.33 15.66 -6.60
CA LYS A 65 -2.95 16.85 -7.40
C LYS A 65 -1.47 16.91 -7.86
N ASN A 66 -0.53 16.24 -7.19
CA ASN A 66 0.90 16.13 -7.52
C ASN A 66 1.60 15.05 -6.67
N LEU A 67 2.88 14.81 -6.96
CA LEU A 67 3.76 13.86 -6.25
C LEU A 67 3.83 14.05 -4.72
N ALA A 68 3.74 15.28 -4.21
CA ALA A 68 3.78 15.53 -2.78
C ALA A 68 2.48 15.07 -2.09
N GLY A 69 1.32 15.25 -2.74
CA GLY A 69 0.06 14.69 -2.28
C GLY A 69 0.04 13.17 -2.31
N THR A 70 0.59 12.57 -3.37
CA THR A 70 0.76 11.11 -3.48
C THR A 70 1.63 10.57 -2.35
N THR A 71 2.77 11.23 -2.09
CA THR A 71 3.67 10.85 -0.98
C THR A 71 2.98 10.98 0.38
N ALA A 72 2.20 12.04 0.59
CA ALA A 72 1.48 12.25 1.85
C ALA A 72 0.41 11.16 2.08
N LEU A 73 -0.32 10.74 1.03
CA LEU A 73 -1.31 9.66 1.10
C LEU A 73 -0.66 8.29 1.31
N MET A 74 0.53 8.05 0.75
CA MET A 74 1.27 6.81 0.94
C MET A 74 2.01 6.72 2.28
N LYS A 75 2.33 7.87 2.90
CA LYS A 75 3.17 7.92 4.09
C LYS A 75 2.70 7.02 5.24
N PRO A 76 1.39 6.96 5.61
CA PRO A 76 0.94 6.08 6.68
C PRO A 76 1.20 4.60 6.40
N PHE A 77 1.08 4.18 5.14
CA PHE A 77 1.37 2.81 4.72
C PHE A 77 2.88 2.52 4.82
N LEU A 78 3.71 3.42 4.32
CA LEU A 78 5.18 3.30 4.36
C LEU A 78 5.73 3.33 5.80
N ASP A 79 5.20 4.22 6.65
CA ASP A 79 5.58 4.31 8.07
C ASP A 79 5.21 3.03 8.82
N ASN A 80 4.07 2.42 8.49
CA ASN A 80 3.63 1.18 9.10
C ASN A 80 4.50 0.00 8.67
N LEU A 81 4.82 -0.09 7.38
CA LEU A 81 5.77 -1.06 6.86
C LEU A 81 7.15 -0.91 7.51
N ALA A 82 7.64 0.31 7.73
CA ALA A 82 8.93 0.55 8.39
C ALA A 82 8.94 0.18 9.89
N ARG A 83 7.78 0.04 10.53
CA ARG A 83 7.65 -0.44 11.92
C ARG A 83 7.67 -1.96 12.03
N ILE A 84 7.35 -2.64 10.93
CA ILE A 84 7.47 -4.08 10.78
C ILE A 84 8.88 -4.31 10.26
N ASP A 85 9.69 -5.06 11.00
CA ASP A 85 11.13 -5.19 10.71
C ASP A 85 11.36 -6.03 9.45
N PHE A 86 11.18 -5.44 8.28
CA PHE A 86 11.63 -5.97 7.00
C PHE A 86 13.12 -5.60 6.84
N GLN A 87 13.99 -6.34 7.52
CA GLN A 87 15.44 -6.12 7.45
C GLN A 87 15.97 -6.48 6.06
N HIS A 88 16.42 -5.44 5.33
CA HIS A 88 17.06 -5.48 4.01
C HIS A 88 18.12 -6.58 3.80
#